data_AF-A0A9X1Z6I4-F1
#
_entry.id   AF-A0A9X1Z6I4-F1
#
_cell.length_a   1.000
_cell.length_b   1.000
_cell.length_c   1.000
_cell.angle_alpha   90.00
_cell.angle_beta   90.00
_cell.angle_gamma   90.00
#
_symmetry.space_group_name_H-M   'P 1'
#
loop_
_entity.id
_entity.type
_entity.pdbx_description
1 polymer ?
#
loop_
_entity_poly.entity_id
_entity_poly.type
_entity_poly.pdbx_seq_one_letter_code
_entity_poly.pdbx_strand_id
1 'polypeptide(L)' 'MDIVDHEINGYLAQPSSVHDLTAGILWVLEHPDYESISRSARTKIVTSFDSEVVAKKYINLYESVLEKEME' A
#
# COMPACT_ATOMS: atom_id res chain seq x y z
N MET A 1 6.91 -0.12 4.39
CA MET A 1 6.33 -1.36 3.81
C MET A 1 5.62 -0.99 2.53
N ASP A 2 5.42 -1.95 1.63
CA ASP A 2 4.95 -1.68 0.26
C ASP A 2 3.41 -1.53 0.21
N ILE A 3 2.71 -2.50 0.80
CA ILE A 3 1.24 -2.60 0.73
C ILE A 3 0.56 -1.87 1.89
N VAL A 4 1.06 -2.08 3.12
CA VAL A 4 0.48 -1.51 4.34
C VAL A 4 1.39 -0.39 4.85
N ASP A 5 0.77 0.72 5.22
CA ASP A 5 1.35 1.87 5.90
C ASP A 5 0.81 1.86 7.34
N HIS A 6 1.73 1.76 8.31
CA HIS A 6 1.40 1.44 9.70
C HIS A 6 0.46 2.49 10.30
N GLU A 7 -0.63 2.01 10.89
CA GLU A 7 -1.68 2.80 11.55
C GLU A 7 -2.38 3.83 10.65
N ILE A 8 -2.19 3.74 9.33
CA ILE A 8 -2.85 4.61 8.34
C ILE A 8 -3.88 3.81 7.56
N ASN A 9 -3.44 2.69 7.00
CA ASN A 9 -4.27 1.84 6.15
C ASN A 9 -4.29 0.37 6.62
N GLY A 10 -3.73 0.12 7.80
CA GLY A 10 -3.65 -1.18 8.44
C GLY A 10 -2.57 -1.19 9.52
N TYR A 11 -2.38 -2.34 10.15
CA TYR A 11 -1.35 -2.53 11.18
C TYR A 11 -0.21 -3.40 10.63
N LEU A 12 1.01 -3.13 11.10
CA LEU A 12 2.22 -3.81 10.66
C LEU A 12 2.88 -4.46 11.86
N ALA A 13 2.50 -5.70 12.11
CA ALA A 13 3.03 -6.46 13.22
C ALA A 13 4.47 -6.91 12.95
N GLN A 14 5.26 -6.96 14.03
CA GLN A 14 6.57 -7.57 14.06
C GLN A 14 6.47 -9.06 13.68
N PRO A 15 7.30 -9.53 12.73
CA PRO A 15 7.29 -10.94 12.32
C PRO A 15 7.43 -11.88 13.52
N SER A 16 6.58 -12.90 13.58
CA SER A 16 6.54 -13.93 14.64
C SER A 16 6.18 -13.44 16.04
N SER A 17 5.77 -12.18 16.22
CA SER A 17 5.26 -11.69 17.50
C SER A 17 3.75 -11.92 17.59
N VAL A 18 3.35 -12.93 18.37
CA VAL A 18 1.93 -13.18 18.66
C VAL A 18 1.31 -11.99 19.37
N HIS A 19 2.05 -11.37 20.30
CA HIS A 19 1.59 -10.19 21.03
C HIS A 19 1.30 -9.02 20.10
N ASP A 20 2.21 -8.75 19.16
CA ASP A 20 2.06 -7.60 18.24
C ASP A 20 0.99 -7.85 17.18
N LEU A 21 0.81 -9.12 16.76
CA LEU A 21 -0.33 -9.50 15.94
C LEU A 21 -1.66 -9.29 16.68
N THR A 22 -1.76 -9.68 17.96
CA THR A 22 -2.95 -9.42 18.78
C THR A 22 -3.20 -7.92 18.93
N ALA A 23 -2.15 -7.13 19.19
CA ALA A 23 -2.26 -5.67 19.27
C ALA A 23 -2.79 -5.08 17.95
N GLY A 24 -2.29 -5.54 16.80
CA GLY A 24 -2.77 -5.08 15.50
C GLY A 24 -4.22 -5.44 15.19
N ILE A 25 -4.65 -6.65 15.56
CA ILE A 25 -6.06 -7.06 15.42
C ILE A 25 -6.96 -6.17 16.27
N LEU A 26 -6.60 -5.97 17.55
CA LEU A 26 -7.36 -5.09 18.45
C LEU A 26 -7.37 -3.65 17.95
N TRP A 27 -6.23 -3.15 17.47
CA TRP A 27 -6.11 -1.80 16.91
C TRP A 27 -7.11 -1.59 15.77
N VAL A 28 -7.28 -2.54 14.86
CA VAL A 28 -8.28 -2.44 13.77
C VAL A 28 -9.71 -2.52 14.31
N LEU A 29 -10.00 -3.46 15.21
CA LEU A 29 -11.36 -3.70 15.71
C LEU A 29 -11.87 -2.58 16.61
N GLU A 30 -10.98 -1.97 17.38
CA GLU A 30 -11.31 -0.95 18.38
C GLU A 30 -11.03 0.48 17.86
N HIS A 31 -10.58 0.63 16.61
CA HIS A 31 -10.26 1.96 16.09
C HIS A 31 -11.52 2.83 16.04
N PRO A 32 -11.48 4.06 16.60
CA PRO A 32 -12.65 4.94 16.62
C PRO A 32 -13.12 5.36 15.22
N ASP A 33 -12.23 5.32 14.22
CA ASP A 33 -12.54 5.64 12.83
C ASP A 33 -12.10 4.52 11.87
N TYR A 34 -12.67 3.34 12.06
CA TYR A 34 -12.46 2.19 11.18
C TYR A 34 -12.71 2.51 9.70
N GLU A 35 -13.71 3.35 9.41
CA GLU A 35 -14.05 3.78 8.07
C GLU A 35 -12.91 4.51 7.36
N SER A 36 -12.17 5.36 8.08
CA SER A 36 -10.97 6.02 7.56
C SER A 36 -9.86 5.03 7.21
N ILE A 37 -9.61 4.03 8.06
CA ILE A 37 -8.63 2.97 7.77
C ILE A 37 -9.03 2.21 6.51
N SER A 38 -10.28 1.78 6.42
CA SER A 38 -10.82 1.03 5.28
C SER A 38 -10.69 1.80 3.97
N ARG A 39 -11.06 3.10 3.97
CA ARG A 39 -10.88 3.99 2.81
C ARG A 39 -9.42 4.16 2.44
N SER A 40 -8.54 4.34 3.42
CA SER A 40 -7.10 4.51 3.20
C SER A 40 -6.48 3.25 2.60
N ALA A 41 -6.89 2.06 3.06
CA ALA A 41 -6.48 0.76 2.50
C ALA A 41 -6.88 0.64 1.04
N ARG A 42 -8.16 0.87 0.72
CA ARG A 42 -8.64 0.81 -0.66
C ARG A 42 -7.93 1.83 -1.55
N THR A 43 -7.77 3.06 -1.07
CA THR A 43 -7.13 4.14 -1.81
C THR A 43 -5.70 3.78 -2.16
N LYS A 44 -4.91 3.27 -1.21
CA LYS A 44 -3.52 2.82 -1.45
C LYS A 44 -3.45 1.79 -2.56
N ILE A 45 -4.29 0.74 -2.49
CA ILE A 45 -4.28 -0.34 -3.48
C ILE A 45 -4.63 0.18 -4.87
N VAL A 46 -5.75 0.88 -5.00
CA VAL A 46 -6.22 1.38 -6.30
C VAL A 46 -5.23 2.37 -6.93
N THR A 47 -4.59 3.21 -6.11
CA THR A 47 -3.68 4.25 -6.64
C THR A 47 -2.27 3.76 -6.92
N SER A 48 -1.84 2.65 -6.31
CA SER A 48 -0.45 2.19 -6.39
C SER A 48 -0.26 0.86 -7.12
N PHE A 49 -1.25 -0.03 -7.02
CA PHE A 49 -1.17 -1.44 -7.43
C PHE A 49 -2.25 -1.85 -8.43
N ASP A 50 -3.15 -0.94 -8.82
CA ASP A 50 -4.08 -1.21 -9.92
C ASP A 50 -3.31 -1.52 -11.22
N SER A 51 -3.81 -2.48 -12.01
CA SER A 51 -3.15 -2.91 -13.24
C SER A 51 -2.92 -1.77 -14.23
N GLU A 52 -3.84 -0.81 -14.31
CA GLU A 52 -3.71 0.34 -15.19
C GLU A 52 -2.58 1.27 -14.73
N VAL A 53 -2.47 1.47 -13.40
CA VAL A 53 -1.37 2.24 -12.81
C VAL A 53 -0.03 1.58 -13.09
N VAL A 54 0.07 0.27 -12.89
CA VAL A 54 1.30 -0.49 -13.09
C VAL A 54 1.69 -0.50 -14.58
N ALA A 55 0.74 -0.76 -15.48
CA ALA A 55 0.99 -0.74 -16.93
C ALA A 55 1.53 0.63 -17.40
N LYS A 56 0.92 1.73 -16.94
CA LYS A 56 1.38 3.09 -17.25
C LYS A 56 2.82 3.33 -16.78
N LYS A 57 3.18 2.86 -15.58
CA LYS A 57 4.58 2.97 -15.08
C LYS A 57 5.58 2.28 -16.01
N TYR A 58 5.24 1.09 -16.52
CA TYR A 58 6.11 0.37 -17.46
C TYR A 58 6.18 1.03 -18.84
N ILE A 59 5.04 1.51 -19.37
CA ILE A 59 5.01 2.25 -20.64
C ILE A 59 5.92 3.47 -20.56
N ASN A 60 5.74 4.31 -19.53
CA ASN A 60 6.56 5.51 -19.34
C ASN A 60 8.04 5.17 -19.18
N LEU A 61 8.37 4.07 -18.51
CA LEU A 61 9.74 3.61 -18.38
C LEU A 61 10.33 3.26 -19.76
N TYR A 62 9.63 2.48 -20.57
CA TYR A 62 10.10 2.11 -21.91
C TYR A 62 10.25 3.33 -22.82
N GLU A 63 9.30 4.25 -22.80
CA GLU A 63 9.39 5.52 -23.55
C GLU A 63 10.62 6.32 -23.12
N SER A 64 10.86 6.47 -21.81
CA SER A 64 12.03 7.20 -21.28
C SER A 64 13.38 6.59 -21.65
N VAL A 65 13.43 5.26 -21.85
CA VAL A 65 14.65 4.56 -22.26
C VAL A 65 14.89 4.77 -23.76
N LEU A 66 13.84 4.65 -24.58
CA LEU A 66 13.94 4.87 -26.02
C LEU A 66 14.31 6.32 -26.35
N GLU A 67 13.76 7.30 -25.64
CA GLU A 67 14.14 8.71 -25.82
C GLU A 67 15.63 8.97 -25.54
N LYS A 68 16.18 8.34 -24.49
CA LYS A 68 17.61 8.46 -24.14
C LYS A 68 18.55 7.78 -25.13
N GLU A 69 18.10 6.75 -25.84
CA GLU A 69 18.89 6.10 -26.90
C GLU A 69 18.95 6.92 -28.19
N MET A 70 18.04 7.89 -28.35
CA MET A 70 17.95 8.77 -29.52
C MET A 70 18.73 10.09 -29.37
N GLU A 71 19.27 10.37 -28.18
CA GLU A 71 20.22 11.47 -27.87
C GLU A 71 21.68 11.03 -28.03
#